data_AF-X6JK81-F1
#
_entry.id   AF-X6JK81-F1
#
_cell.length_a   1.000
_cell.length_b   1.000
_cell.length_c   1.000
_cell.angle_alpha   90.00
_cell.angle_beta   90.00
_cell.angle_gamma   90.00
#
_symmetry.space_group_name_H-M   'P 1'
#
loop_
_entity.id
_entity.type
_entity.pdbx_description
1 polymer ?
#
loop_
_entity_poly.entity_id
_entity_poly.type
_entity_poly.pdbx_seq_one_letter_code
_entity_poly.pdbx_strand_id
1 'polypeptide(L)' 'MTKTEWEQLLSGLVKAELKLRGLSYADLVQKLAAIGVDEKEVNIANKLARGSFTAVWFAQCLQAIGSQRLKLD' A
#
# COMPACT_ATOMS: atom_id res chain seq x y z
N MET A 1 -18.36 5.24 9.83
CA MET A 1 -17.42 4.54 8.93
C MET A 1 -18.18 3.66 7.97
N THR A 2 -18.48 4.21 6.80
CA THR A 2 -18.94 3.47 5.63
C THR A 2 -17.77 2.68 5.01
N LYS A 3 -18.07 1.71 4.13
CA LYS A 3 -17.04 0.92 3.44
C LYS A 3 -15.99 1.81 2.75
N THR A 4 -16.45 2.90 2.12
CA THR A 4 -15.61 3.90 1.48
C THR A 4 -14.65 4.60 2.45
N GLU A 5 -15.08 4.88 3.69
CA GLU A 5 -14.20 5.47 4.72
C GLU A 5 -13.08 4.52 5.13
N TRP A 6 -13.37 3.21 5.25
CA TRP A 6 -12.34 2.20 5.51
C TRP A 6 -11.37 2.05 4.34
N GLU A 7 -11.87 2.06 3.11
CA GLU A 7 -11.07 2.02 1.88
C GLU A 7 -10.12 3.23 1.79
N GLN A 8 -10.62 4.42 2.12
CA GLN A 8 -9.81 5.65 2.19
C GLN A 8 -8.76 5.58 3.30
N LEU A 9 -9.11 5.06 4.48
CA LEU A 9 -8.21 4.91 5.62
C LEU A 9 -7.06 3.93 5.30
N LEU A 10 -7.38 2.78 4.70
CA LEU A 10 -6.37 1.80 4.28
C LEU A 10 -5.42 2.39 3.23
N SER A 11 -5.95 3.12 2.24
CA SER A 11 -5.11 3.84 1.28
C SER A 11 -4.22 4.90 1.93
N GLY A 12 -4.77 5.62 2.92
CA GLY A 12 -4.04 6.58 3.73
C GLY A 12 -2.88 5.94 4.48
N LEU A 13 -3.09 4.77 5.08
CA LEU A 13 -2.06 4.01 5.79
C LEU A 13 -0.89 3.61 4.89
N VAL A 14 -1.16 3.05 3.69
CA VAL A 14 -0.09 2.68 2.76
C VAL A 14 0.69 3.91 2.31
N LYS A 15 0.00 5.02 1.99
CA LYS A 15 0.67 6.28 1.61
C LYS A 15 1.50 6.86 2.75
N ALA A 16 0.99 6.80 3.98
CA ALA A 16 1.70 7.23 5.17
C ALA A 16 2.97 6.41 5.38
N GLU A 17 2.88 5.09 5.25
CA GLU A 17 4.04 4.18 5.38
C GLU A 17 5.11 4.43 4.30
N LEU A 18 4.69 4.65 3.05
CA LEU A 18 5.61 5.04 1.98
C LEU A 18 6.34 6.34 2.32
N LYS A 19 5.59 7.36 2.76
CA LYS A 19 6.15 8.67 3.12
C LYS A 19 7.07 8.58 4.34
N LEU A 20 6.70 7.78 5.34
CA LEU A 20 7.47 7.60 6.58
C LEU A 20 8.82 6.90 6.32
N ARG A 21 8.84 5.99 5.34
CA ARG A 21 10.05 5.26 4.93
C ARG A 21 10.84 5.94 3.81
N GLY A 22 10.34 7.05 3.27
CA GLY A 22 10.95 7.76 2.14
C GLY A 22 10.95 6.94 0.84
N LEU A 23 10.00 6.01 0.68
CA LEU A 23 9.89 5.16 -0.50
C LEU A 23 8.99 5.81 -1.55
N SER A 24 9.43 5.78 -2.81
CA SER A 24 8.59 6.18 -3.94
C SER A 24 7.70 5.03 -4.40
N TYR A 25 6.73 5.32 -5.26
CA TYR A 25 5.91 4.28 -5.89
C TYR A 25 6.77 3.29 -6.68
N ALA A 26 7.84 3.76 -7.34
CA ALA A 26 8.84 2.93 -8.01
C ALA A 26 9.51 1.94 -7.04
N ASP A 27 9.94 2.39 -5.86
CA ASP A 27 10.53 1.51 -4.85
C ASP A 27 9.52 0.48 -4.34
N LEU A 28 8.26 0.89 -4.16
CA LEU A 28 7.20 -0.03 -3.76
C LEU A 28 7.00 -1.12 -4.81
N VAL A 29 6.96 -0.76 -6.10
CA VAL A 29 6.90 -1.69 -7.22
C VAL A 29 8.07 -2.67 -7.19
N GLN A 30 9.30 -2.18 -7.02
CA GLN A 30 10.47 -3.05 -6.98
C GLN A 30 10.43 -4.02 -5.79
N LYS A 31 9.97 -3.54 -4.63
CA LYS A 31 9.82 -4.36 -3.42
C LYS A 31 8.69 -5.38 -3.53
N LEU A 32 7.58 -5.03 -4.18
CA LEU A 32 6.48 -5.94 -4.51
C LEU A 32 6.97 -7.01 -5.50
N ALA A 33 7.72 -6.61 -6.54
CA ALA A 33 8.29 -7.55 -7.50
C ALA A 33 9.25 -8.55 -6.81
N ALA A 34 10.00 -8.11 -5.81
CA ALA A 34 10.89 -8.98 -5.02
C ALA A 34 10.15 -10.07 -4.24
N ILE A 35 8.87 -9.89 -3.93
CA ILE A 35 8.00 -10.90 -3.29
C ILE A 35 7.10 -11.63 -4.30
N GLY A 36 7.35 -11.45 -5.61
CA GLY A 36 6.59 -12.10 -6.69
C GLY A 36 5.31 -11.38 -7.10
N VAL A 37 5.11 -10.13 -6.68
CA VAL A 37 3.97 -9.30 -7.07
C VAL A 37 4.40 -8.32 -8.15
N ASP A 38 4.12 -8.64 -9.40
CA ASP A 38 4.36 -7.72 -10.52
C ASP A 38 3.25 -6.66 -10.57
N GLU A 39 3.61 -5.42 -10.25
CA GLU A 39 2.71 -4.28 -10.37
C GLU A 39 3.42 -3.06 -10.93
N LYS A 40 2.66 -2.17 -11.55
CA LYS A 40 3.16 -0.90 -12.06
C LYS A 40 2.78 0.23 -11.11
N GLU A 41 3.60 1.28 -11.08
CA GLU A 41 3.37 2.46 -10.24
C GLU A 41 1.98 3.05 -10.45
N VAL A 42 1.55 3.13 -11.72
CA VAL A 42 0.21 3.60 -12.11
C VAL A 42 -0.90 2.71 -11.56
N ASN A 43 -0.69 1.40 -11.45
CA ASN A 43 -1.69 0.46 -10.97
C ASN A 43 -1.84 0.57 -9.45
N ILE A 44 -0.72 0.71 -8.74
CA ILE A 44 -0.70 0.96 -7.29
C ILE A 44 -1.36 2.30 -6.98
N ALA A 45 -0.98 3.36 -7.70
CA ALA A 45 -1.58 4.68 -7.53
C ALA A 45 -3.11 4.65 -7.76
N ASN A 46 -3.57 3.94 -8.79
CA ASN A 46 -5.00 3.77 -9.06
C ASN A 46 -5.72 2.93 -7.99
N LYS A 47 -5.11 1.82 -7.52
CA LYS A 47 -5.65 1.01 -6.42
C LYS A 47 -5.77 1.81 -5.12
N LEU A 48 -4.72 2.56 -4.78
CA LEU A 48 -4.72 3.45 -3.62
C LEU A 48 -5.67 4.63 -3.78
N ALA A 49 -5.87 5.14 -5.00
CA ALA A 49 -6.85 6.20 -5.26
C ALA A 49 -8.29 5.67 -5.13
N ARG A 50 -8.57 4.45 -5.60
CA ARG A 50 -9.88 3.80 -5.46
C ARG A 50 -10.17 3.33 -4.03
N GLY A 51 -9.15 2.97 -3.26
CA GLY A 51 -9.30 2.40 -1.92
C GLY A 51 -9.79 0.95 -1.89
N SER A 52 -10.17 0.38 -3.03
CA SER A 52 -10.58 -1.01 -3.15
C SER A 52 -9.40 -1.91 -3.50
N PHE A 53 -8.86 -2.62 -2.51
CA PHE A 53 -7.85 -3.65 -2.70
C PHE A 53 -8.05 -4.81 -1.73
N THR A 54 -7.51 -5.98 -2.09
CA THR A 54 -7.60 -7.18 -1.26
C THR A 54 -6.69 -7.04 -0.04
N ALA A 55 -7.10 -7.59 1.11
CA ALA A 55 -6.26 -7.67 2.31
C ALA A 55 -4.90 -8.36 2.05
N VAL A 56 -4.86 -9.33 1.13
CA VAL A 56 -3.62 -9.98 0.66
C VAL A 56 -2.64 -8.97 0.07
N TRP A 57 -3.14 -8.09 -0.81
CA TRP A 57 -2.34 -7.06 -1.44
C TRP A 57 -1.78 -6.06 -0.43
N PHE A 58 -2.62 -5.66 0.53
CA PHE A 58 -2.20 -4.80 1.63
C PHE A 58 -1.08 -5.44 2.46
N ALA A 59 -1.23 -6.71 2.84
CA ALA A 59 -0.19 -7.45 3.56
C ALA A 59 1.11 -7.57 2.75
N GLN A 60 1.00 -7.79 1.44
CA GLN A 60 2.13 -7.81 0.52
C GLN A 60 2.85 -6.46 0.47
N CYS A 61 2.11 -5.34 0.38
CA CYS A 61 2.70 -4.00 0.46
C CYS A 61 3.43 -3.78 1.78
N LEU A 62 2.85 -4.17 2.91
CA LEU A 62 3.46 -4.02 4.23
C LEU A 62 4.72 -4.87 4.37
N GLN A 63 4.69 -6.10 3.89
CA GLN A 63 5.86 -6.97 3.87
C GLN A 63 6.96 -6.41 2.95
N ALA A 64 6.58 -5.91 1.76
CA ALA A 64 7.49 -5.32 0.79
C ALA A 64 8.19 -4.06 1.32
N ILE A 65 7.44 -3.15 1.96
CA ILE A 65 8.01 -1.95 2.58
C ILE A 65 8.73 -2.25 3.90
N GLY A 66 8.52 -3.44 4.49
CA GLY A 66 9.13 -3.86 5.75
C GLY A 66 8.42 -3.30 6.99
N SER A 67 7.12 -3.03 6.88
CA SER A 67 6.31 -2.52 7.99
C SER A 67 5.79 -3.62 8.89
N GLN A 68 6.34 -3.65 10.10
CA GLN A 68 5.97 -4.59 11.16
C GLN A 68 4.88 -4.04 12.09
N ARG A 69 4.60 -2.74 12.04
CA ARG A 69 3.60 -2.09 12.90
C ARG A 69 2.81 -1.07 12.10
N LEU A 70 1.52 -1.34 11.94
CA LEU A 70 0.54 -0.35 11.51
C LEU A 70 0.02 0.40 12.73
N LYS A 71 0.06 1.72 12.68
CA LYS A 71 -0.64 2.55 13.65
C LYS A 71 -1.93 3.04 13.00
N LEU A 72 -3.07 2.51 13.43
CA LEU A 72 -4.36 3.17 13.25
C LEU A 72 -4.49 4.16 14.42
N ASP A 73 -4.35 5.45 14.12
CA ASP A 73 -4.70 6.54 15.05
C ASP A 73 -6.08 7.07 14.67
#